data_AF-A0A524FR76-F1
#
_entry.id   AF-A0A524FR76-F1
#
_cell.length_a   1.000
_cell.length_b   1.000
_cell.length_c   1.000
_cell.angle_alpha   90.00
_cell.angle_beta   90.00
_cell.angle_gamma   90.00
#
_symmetry.space_group_name_H-M   'P 1'
#
loop_
_entity.id
_entity.type
_entity.pdbx_description
1 polymer ?
#
loop_
_entity_poly.entity_id
_entity_poly.type
_entity_poly.pdbx_seq_one_letter_code
_entity_poly.pdbx_strand_id
1 'polypeptide(L)'
;MSINWAKAEETPHKKQKVTARFLLDLRSKINSLEKELSAKNKLLQEENLKTTKNKINSEEQIKSLTSSESDLKIKLSKAETKISELEGKIKALTEKNSEFEKTISNRNSVIEKLEDDFEKRLREIENLKKELNTSAAAPKLLKQIQELLLHKGFLSDKEFYQMMNKIEEKYARINF
;
A
#
# COMPACT_ATOMS: atom_id res chain seq x y z
N MET A 1 -46.87 74.51 49.67
CA MET A 1 -46.36 75.46 48.66
C MET A 1 -45.27 74.75 47.86
N SER A 2 -45.43 74.57 46.56
CA SER A 2 -44.35 74.05 45.72
C SER A 2 -43.48 75.23 45.25
N ILE A 3 -42.18 75.14 45.51
CA ILE A 3 -41.22 76.13 45.02
C ILE A 3 -40.97 75.81 43.55
N ASN A 4 -41.21 76.79 42.67
CA ASN A 4 -41.00 76.64 41.25
C ASN A 4 -39.52 76.93 40.91
N TRP A 5 -38.70 75.87 40.99
CA TRP A 5 -37.24 75.95 40.92
C TRP A 5 -36.68 76.41 39.57
N ALA A 6 -37.39 76.18 38.46
CA ALA A 6 -36.98 76.66 37.13
C ALA A 6 -36.88 78.19 37.08
N LYS A 7 -37.81 78.89 37.75
CA LYS A 7 -37.86 80.36 37.81
C LYS A 7 -36.82 80.97 38.75
N ALA A 8 -36.30 80.18 39.70
CA ALA A 8 -35.24 80.60 40.63
C ALA A 8 -33.84 80.54 39.99
N GLU A 9 -33.69 79.77 38.92
CA GLU A 9 -32.44 79.53 38.19
C GLU A 9 -32.20 80.60 37.11
N GLU A 10 -33.26 81.12 36.49
CA GLU A 10 -33.20 82.17 35.45
C GLU A 10 -32.89 83.58 36.00
N THR A 11 -33.30 83.89 37.24
CA THR A 11 -33.08 85.23 37.87
C THR A 11 -32.74 85.12 39.36
N PRO A 12 -31.47 85.00 39.75
CA PRO A 12 -31.07 84.96 41.16
C PRO A 12 -31.14 86.38 41.76
N HIS A 13 -32.29 86.76 42.31
CA HIS A 13 -32.45 88.07 42.95
C HIS A 13 -31.59 88.19 44.22
N LYS A 14 -30.85 89.31 44.35
CA LYS A 14 -29.92 89.66 45.45
C LYS A 14 -30.48 89.58 46.89
N LYS A 15 -31.79 89.34 47.09
CA LYS A 15 -32.46 89.21 48.41
C LYS A 15 -32.69 87.76 48.87
N GLN A 16 -32.30 86.75 48.10
CA GLN A 16 -32.40 85.36 48.55
C GLN A 16 -31.41 85.12 49.71
N LYS A 17 -31.93 84.73 50.88
CA LYS A 17 -31.11 84.31 52.03
C LYS A 17 -30.08 83.29 51.54
N VAL A 18 -28.83 83.46 51.97
CA VAL A 18 -27.63 82.69 51.56
C VAL A 18 -27.89 81.18 51.39
N THR A 19 -28.80 80.62 52.20
CA THR A 19 -29.27 79.22 52.14
C THR A 19 -29.92 78.80 50.81
N ALA A 20 -30.66 79.66 50.11
CA ALA A 20 -31.32 79.31 48.85
C ALA A 20 -30.34 79.18 47.67
N ARG A 21 -29.23 79.91 47.70
CA ARG A 21 -28.16 79.83 46.68
C ARG A 21 -27.37 78.53 46.80
N PHE A 22 -27.08 78.10 48.03
CA PHE A 22 -26.49 76.79 48.31
C PHE A 22 -27.39 75.64 47.85
N LEU A 23 -28.71 75.72 48.06
CA LEU A 23 -29.64 74.70 47.59
C LEU A 23 -29.70 74.60 46.07
N LEU A 24 -29.58 75.72 45.36
CA LEU A 24 -29.52 75.74 43.89
C LEU A 24 -28.24 75.08 43.36
N ASP A 25 -27.11 75.35 44.01
CA ASP A 25 -25.80 74.78 43.68
C ASP A 25 -25.72 73.28 44.00
N LEU A 26 -26.38 72.84 45.08
CA LEU A 26 -26.56 71.41 45.37
C LEU A 26 -27.44 70.73 44.32
N ARG A 27 -28.50 71.38 43.84
CA ARG A 27 -29.37 70.83 42.80
C ARG A 27 -28.67 70.72 41.44
N SER A 28 -27.87 71.71 41.05
CA SER A 28 -27.07 71.64 39.83
C SER A 28 -26.04 70.51 39.92
N LYS A 29 -25.41 70.33 41.09
CA LYS A 29 -24.48 69.24 41.37
C LYS A 29 -25.15 67.86 41.41
N ILE A 30 -26.35 67.76 41.96
CA ILE A 30 -27.16 66.53 41.91
C ILE A 30 -27.51 66.20 40.46
N ASN A 31 -27.98 67.17 39.68
CA ASN A 31 -28.31 66.97 38.26
C ASN A 31 -27.06 66.58 37.43
N SER A 32 -25.89 67.15 37.71
CA SER A 32 -24.65 66.76 37.03
C SER A 32 -24.24 65.34 37.41
N LEU A 33 -24.32 64.98 38.69
CA LEU A 33 -24.03 63.62 39.17
C LEU A 33 -25.02 62.61 38.61
N GLU A 34 -26.31 62.92 38.53
CA GLU A 34 -27.33 62.06 37.91
C GLU A 34 -27.04 61.85 36.41
N LYS A 35 -26.66 62.91 35.70
CA LYS A 35 -26.25 62.80 34.28
C LYS A 35 -25.01 61.93 34.12
N GLU A 36 -23.97 62.15 34.93
CA GLU A 36 -22.75 61.34 34.94
C GLU A 36 -23.02 59.88 35.28
N LEU A 37 -23.88 59.62 36.28
CA LEU A 37 -24.25 58.27 36.68
C LEU A 37 -25.05 57.56 35.58
N SER A 38 -25.95 58.27 34.89
CA SER A 38 -26.66 57.71 33.73
C SER A 38 -25.71 57.39 32.57
N ALA A 39 -24.73 58.28 32.32
CA ALA A 39 -23.74 58.09 31.26
C ALA A 39 -22.83 56.90 31.56
N LYS A 40 -22.31 56.80 32.80
CA LYS A 40 -21.52 55.65 33.25
C LYS A 40 -22.30 54.35 33.19
N ASN A 41 -23.57 54.34 33.59
CA ASN A 41 -24.40 53.13 33.51
C ASN A 41 -24.62 52.67 32.07
N LYS A 42 -24.84 53.59 31.13
CA LYS A 42 -24.95 53.24 29.70
C LYS A 42 -23.66 52.65 29.15
N LEU A 43 -22.51 53.28 29.44
CA LEU A 43 -21.21 52.77 29.03
C LEU A 43 -20.93 51.36 29.60
N LEU A 44 -21.24 51.16 30.88
CA LEU A 44 -21.08 49.86 31.54
C LEU A 44 -21.97 48.77 30.92
N GLN A 45 -23.22 49.11 30.55
CA GLN A 45 -24.10 48.18 29.83
C GLN A 45 -23.56 47.82 28.45
N GLU A 46 -23.10 48.81 27.68
CA GLU A 46 -22.53 48.59 26.34
C GLU A 46 -21.27 47.72 26.39
N GLU A 47 -20.40 47.96 27.37
CA GLU A 47 -19.17 47.17 27.57
C GLU A 47 -19.49 45.72 27.98
N ASN A 48 -20.45 45.53 28.89
CA ASN A 48 -20.92 44.20 29.29
C ASN A 48 -21.56 43.43 28.13
N LEU A 49 -22.33 44.11 27.26
CA LEU A 49 -22.92 43.48 26.08
C LEU A 49 -21.84 43.06 25.06
N LYS A 50 -20.84 43.91 24.82
CA LYS A 50 -19.72 43.60 23.92
C LYS A 50 -18.91 42.41 24.44
N THR A 51 -18.56 42.40 25.72
CA THR A 51 -17.80 41.29 26.32
C THR A 51 -18.58 39.98 26.30
N THR A 52 -19.88 40.02 26.60
CA THR A 52 -20.76 38.84 26.55
C THR A 52 -20.89 38.30 25.14
N LYS A 53 -21.09 39.17 24.15
CA LYS A 53 -21.17 38.77 22.74
C LYS A 53 -19.88 38.11 22.24
N ASN A 54 -18.73 38.64 22.64
CA ASN A 54 -17.43 38.06 22.30
C ASN A 54 -17.24 36.69 22.94
N LYS A 55 -17.64 36.50 24.21
CA LYS A 55 -17.60 35.21 24.89
C LYS A 55 -18.47 34.17 24.20
N ILE A 56 -19.71 34.52 23.87
CA ILE A 56 -20.63 33.61 23.15
C ILE A 56 -20.04 33.19 21.80
N ASN A 57 -19.50 34.14 21.03
CA ASN A 57 -18.86 33.83 19.75
C ASN A 57 -17.65 32.89 19.91
N SER A 58 -16.84 33.08 20.95
CA SER A 58 -15.73 32.17 21.24
C SER A 58 -16.20 30.76 21.66
N GLU A 59 -17.31 30.64 22.40
CA GLU A 59 -17.89 29.35 22.77
C GLU A 59 -18.41 28.58 21.56
N GLU A 60 -19.02 29.26 20.58
CA GLU A 60 -19.46 28.66 19.32
C GLU A 60 -18.27 28.17 18.48
N GLN A 61 -17.18 28.95 18.44
CA GLN A 61 -15.93 28.52 17.80
C GLN A 61 -15.32 27.30 18.49
N ILE A 62 -15.31 27.27 19.83
CA ILE A 62 -14.81 26.12 20.60
C ILE A 62 -15.65 24.87 20.31
N LYS A 63 -16.98 24.98 20.24
CA LYS A 63 -17.87 23.86 19.90
C LYS A 63 -17.62 23.32 18.50
N SER A 64 -17.45 24.20 17.50
CA SER A 64 -17.16 23.76 16.14
C SER A 64 -15.78 23.08 16.05
N LEU A 65 -14.75 23.66 16.68
CA LEU A 65 -13.42 23.07 16.74
C LEU A 65 -13.41 21.70 17.42
N THR A 66 -14.04 21.57 18.60
CA THR A 66 -14.15 20.29 19.32
C THR A 66 -14.90 19.22 18.52
N SER A 67 -15.96 19.59 17.80
CA SER A 67 -16.63 18.65 16.89
C SER A 67 -15.69 18.17 15.78
N SER A 68 -14.97 19.08 15.13
CA SER A 68 -14.01 18.73 14.07
C SER A 68 -12.84 17.89 14.57
N GLU A 69 -12.36 18.14 15.79
CA GLU A 69 -11.31 17.35 16.43
C GLU A 69 -11.79 15.91 16.66
N SER A 70 -13.04 15.74 17.12
CA SER A 70 -13.62 14.41 17.33
C SER A 70 -13.76 13.63 16.02
N ASP A 71 -14.19 14.29 14.94
CA ASP A 71 -14.29 13.68 13.61
C ASP A 71 -12.93 13.29 13.04
N LEU A 72 -11.92 14.16 13.21
CA LEU A 72 -10.55 13.88 12.81
C LEU A 72 -9.98 12.69 13.58
N LYS A 73 -10.27 12.59 14.88
CA LYS A 73 -9.84 11.47 15.72
C LYS A 73 -10.46 10.14 15.28
N ILE A 74 -11.75 10.14 14.90
CA ILE A 74 -12.43 8.96 14.33
C ILE A 74 -11.83 8.59 12.97
N LYS A 75 -11.51 9.57 12.12
CA LYS A 75 -10.86 9.31 10.83
C LYS A 75 -9.46 8.73 11.01
N LEU A 76 -8.70 9.24 11.98
CA LEU A 76 -7.38 8.75 12.34
C LEU A 76 -7.44 7.28 12.78
N SER A 77 -8.34 6.92 13.70
CA SER A 77 -8.47 5.55 14.18
C SER A 77 -8.91 4.58 13.06
N LYS A 78 -9.75 5.03 12.13
CA LYS A 78 -10.12 4.25 10.93
C LYS A 78 -8.94 4.06 9.97
N ALA A 79 -8.06 5.06 9.85
CA ALA A 79 -6.86 4.94 9.04
C ALA A 79 -5.86 3.95 9.68
N GLU A 80 -5.64 4.03 11.00
CA GLU A 80 -4.75 3.14 11.75
C GLU A 80 -5.18 1.67 11.65
N THR A 81 -6.48 1.39 11.84
CA THR A 81 -7.04 0.03 11.68
C THR A 81 -6.83 -0.50 10.26
N LYS A 82 -7.07 0.32 9.24
CA LYS A 82 -6.85 -0.07 7.84
C LYS A 82 -5.36 -0.29 7.51
N ILE A 83 -4.46 0.49 8.11
CA ILE A 83 -3.01 0.28 7.99
C ILE A 83 -2.64 -1.09 8.57
N SER A 84 -3.11 -1.40 9.78
CA SER A 84 -2.84 -2.68 10.43
C SER A 84 -3.35 -3.88 9.59
N GLU A 85 -4.54 -3.78 9.00
CA GLU A 85 -5.07 -4.81 8.10
C GLU A 85 -4.21 -4.98 6.84
N LEU A 86 -3.74 -3.89 6.24
CA LEU A 86 -2.89 -3.93 5.06
C LEU A 86 -1.52 -4.52 5.38
N GLU A 87 -0.93 -4.18 6.52
CA GLU A 87 0.32 -4.79 7.00
C GLU A 87 0.17 -6.29 7.20
N GLY A 88 -0.95 -6.75 7.76
CA GLY A 88 -1.27 -8.17 7.89
C GLY A 88 -1.36 -8.87 6.54
N LYS A 89 -2.03 -8.26 5.55
CA LYS A 89 -2.12 -8.78 4.18
C LYS A 89 -0.76 -8.85 3.50
N ILE A 90 0.08 -7.84 3.69
CA ILE A 90 1.45 -7.83 3.13
C ILE A 90 2.26 -8.99 3.71
N LYS A 91 2.23 -9.20 5.03
CA LYS A 91 2.94 -10.33 5.67
C LYS A 91 2.50 -11.68 5.10
N ALA A 92 1.19 -11.93 5.01
CA ALA A 92 0.67 -13.17 4.44
C ALA A 92 1.07 -13.37 2.96
N LEU A 93 1.06 -12.30 2.16
CA LEU A 93 1.52 -12.37 0.77
C LEU A 93 3.02 -12.63 0.66
N THR A 94 3.84 -12.03 1.53
CA THR A 94 5.29 -12.27 1.55
C THR A 94 5.63 -13.70 1.93
N GLU A 95 4.94 -14.28 2.91
CA GLU A 95 5.11 -15.68 3.30
C GLU A 95 4.75 -16.62 2.14
N LYS A 96 3.60 -16.38 1.50
CA LYS A 96 3.15 -17.16 0.35
C LYS A 96 4.11 -17.07 -0.85
N ASN A 97 4.68 -15.89 -1.11
CA ASN A 97 5.70 -15.74 -2.15
C ASN A 97 6.97 -16.55 -1.82
N SER A 98 7.43 -16.54 -0.56
CA SER A 98 8.57 -17.35 -0.14
C SER A 98 8.32 -18.85 -0.32
N GLU A 99 7.11 -19.32 -0.03
CA GLU A 99 6.70 -20.71 -0.28
C GLU A 99 6.69 -21.06 -1.77
N PHE A 100 6.19 -20.16 -2.62
CA PHE A 100 6.22 -20.35 -4.07
C PHE A 100 7.65 -20.36 -4.62
N GLU A 101 8.53 -19.48 -4.15
CA GLU A 101 9.95 -19.49 -4.53
C GLU A 101 10.63 -20.81 -4.17
N LYS A 102 10.41 -21.32 -2.95
CA LYS A 102 10.92 -22.65 -2.54
C LYS A 102 10.38 -23.76 -3.44
N THR A 103 9.09 -23.71 -3.77
CA THR A 103 8.45 -24.70 -4.64
C THR A 103 9.03 -24.66 -6.05
N ILE A 104 9.27 -23.47 -6.61
CA ILE A 104 9.90 -23.29 -7.92
C ILE A 104 11.33 -23.83 -7.91
N SER A 105 12.12 -23.48 -6.89
CA SER A 105 13.49 -23.98 -6.73
C SER A 105 13.54 -25.52 -6.69
N ASN A 106 12.66 -26.14 -5.90
CA ASN A 106 12.56 -27.60 -5.83
C ASN A 106 12.17 -28.22 -7.18
N ARG A 107 11.20 -27.62 -7.89
CA ARG A 107 10.79 -28.09 -9.22
C ARG A 107 11.91 -27.97 -10.25
N ASN A 108 12.68 -26.88 -10.24
CA ASN A 108 13.82 -26.71 -11.13
C ASN A 108 14.89 -27.79 -10.88
N SER A 109 15.20 -28.11 -9.62
CA SER A 109 16.13 -29.21 -9.31
C SER A 109 15.62 -30.57 -9.79
N VAL A 110 14.31 -30.81 -9.75
CA VAL A 110 13.72 -32.04 -10.31
C VAL A 110 13.82 -32.06 -11.84
N ILE A 111 13.58 -30.93 -12.50
CA ILE A 111 13.71 -30.80 -13.95
C ILE A 111 15.14 -31.09 -14.39
N GLU A 112 16.15 -30.49 -13.74
CA GLU A 112 17.56 -30.74 -14.05
C GLU A 112 17.92 -32.23 -13.95
N LYS A 113 17.45 -32.92 -12.89
CA LYS A 113 17.67 -34.36 -12.73
C LYS A 113 16.99 -35.18 -13.84
N LEU A 114 15.78 -34.79 -14.24
CA LEU A 114 15.07 -35.46 -15.32
C LEU A 114 15.77 -35.24 -16.66
N GLU A 115 16.24 -34.03 -16.94
CA GLU A 115 17.02 -33.70 -18.14
C GLU A 115 18.30 -34.53 -18.22
N ASP A 116 19.06 -34.62 -17.13
CA ASP A 116 20.25 -35.48 -17.03
C ASP A 116 19.93 -36.96 -17.30
N ASP A 117 18.84 -37.47 -16.72
CA ASP A 117 18.43 -38.85 -16.92
C ASP A 117 17.91 -39.11 -18.35
N PHE A 118 17.24 -38.13 -18.97
CA PHE A 118 16.86 -38.19 -20.38
C PHE A 118 18.08 -38.24 -21.29
N GLU A 119 19.10 -37.42 -21.04
CA GLU A 119 20.34 -37.45 -21.82
C GLU A 119 21.05 -38.80 -21.70
N LYS A 120 21.15 -39.38 -20.49
CA LYS A 120 21.74 -40.71 -20.29
C LYS A 120 21.00 -41.78 -21.08
N ARG A 121 19.66 -41.78 -21.03
CA ARG A 121 18.82 -42.74 -21.77
C ARG A 121 18.97 -42.56 -23.29
N LEU A 122 19.09 -41.32 -23.78
CA LEU A 122 19.35 -41.07 -25.20
C LEU A 122 20.68 -41.67 -25.65
N ARG A 123 21.75 -41.50 -24.86
CA ARG A 123 23.06 -42.12 -25.13
C ARG A 123 22.98 -43.63 -25.11
N GLU A 124 22.25 -44.21 -24.14
CA GLU A 124 22.05 -45.66 -24.05
C GLU A 124 21.31 -46.19 -25.29
N ILE A 125 20.24 -45.52 -25.73
CA ILE A 125 19.50 -45.88 -26.95
C ILE A 125 20.43 -45.80 -28.18
N GLU A 126 21.27 -44.77 -28.27
CA GLU A 126 22.21 -44.63 -29.38
C GLU A 126 23.25 -45.77 -29.40
N ASN A 127 23.77 -46.14 -28.22
CA ASN A 127 24.68 -47.27 -28.08
C ASN A 127 24.01 -48.60 -28.45
N LEU A 128 22.80 -48.87 -27.93
CA LEU A 128 22.03 -50.07 -28.27
C LEU A 128 21.69 -50.13 -29.77
N LYS A 129 21.42 -48.99 -30.42
CA LYS A 129 21.23 -48.95 -31.88
C LYS A 129 22.51 -49.31 -32.63
N LYS A 130 23.68 -48.84 -32.18
CA LYS A 130 24.97 -49.22 -32.75
C LYS A 130 25.20 -50.72 -32.62
N GLU A 131 24.96 -51.30 -31.44
CA GLU A 131 25.06 -52.74 -31.19
C GLU A 131 24.07 -53.58 -32.01
N LEU A 132 22.83 -53.12 -32.17
CA LEU A 132 21.84 -53.82 -32.99
C LEU A 132 22.26 -53.83 -34.47
N ASN A 133 22.80 -52.71 -34.97
CA ASN A 133 23.28 -52.61 -36.35
C ASN A 133 24.49 -53.52 -36.63
N THR A 134 25.41 -53.69 -35.67
CA THR A 134 26.51 -54.64 -35.79
C THR A 134 26.02 -56.09 -35.73
N SER A 135 25.05 -56.40 -34.86
CA SER A 135 24.45 -57.75 -34.79
C SER A 135 23.66 -58.12 -36.05
N ALA A 136 22.99 -57.16 -36.70
CA ALA A 136 22.25 -57.37 -37.95
C ALA A 136 23.13 -57.74 -39.16
N ALA A 137 24.47 -57.64 -39.04
CA ALA A 137 25.43 -58.17 -40.02
C ALA A 137 25.37 -59.69 -40.13
N ALA A 138 25.28 -60.34 -38.98
CA ALA A 138 25.41 -61.78 -38.81
C ALA A 138 24.35 -62.58 -39.58
N PRO A 139 23.04 -62.26 -39.54
CA PRO A 139 22.04 -63.02 -40.31
C PRO A 139 22.16 -62.82 -41.84
N LYS A 140 22.71 -61.70 -42.32
CA LYS A 140 22.95 -61.48 -43.76
C LYS A 140 24.13 -62.30 -44.25
N LEU A 141 25.21 -62.36 -43.47
CA LEU A 141 26.32 -63.28 -43.69
C LEU A 141 25.86 -64.72 -43.74
N LEU A 142 25.04 -65.12 -42.76
CA LEU A 142 24.54 -66.48 -42.66
C LEU A 142 23.72 -66.89 -43.88
N LYS A 143 22.87 -65.99 -44.41
CA LYS A 143 22.13 -66.23 -45.65
C LYS A 143 23.04 -66.37 -46.87
N GLN A 144 24.06 -65.52 -47.01
CA GLN A 144 25.02 -65.59 -48.12
C GLN A 144 25.86 -66.86 -48.08
N ILE A 145 26.29 -67.27 -46.88
CA ILE A 145 26.99 -68.55 -46.65
C ILE A 145 26.07 -69.72 -47.01
N GLN A 146 24.79 -69.67 -46.57
CA GLN A 146 23.82 -70.71 -46.88
C GLN A 146 23.54 -70.85 -48.38
N GLU A 147 23.39 -69.73 -49.11
CA GLU A 147 23.23 -69.74 -50.57
C GLU A 147 24.44 -70.34 -51.29
N LEU A 148 25.66 -69.97 -50.89
CA LEU A 148 26.88 -70.52 -51.47
C LEU A 148 27.05 -72.02 -51.18
N LEU A 149 26.72 -72.45 -49.96
CA LEU A 149 26.73 -73.87 -49.60
C LEU A 149 25.67 -74.66 -50.37
N LEU A 150 24.48 -74.11 -50.60
CA LEU A 150 23.45 -74.75 -51.43
C LEU A 150 23.90 -74.95 -52.87
N HIS A 151 24.67 -74.00 -53.43
CA HIS A 151 25.12 -74.06 -54.82
C HIS A 151 26.42 -74.85 -55.04
N LYS A 152 27.38 -74.78 -54.11
CA LYS A 152 28.71 -75.37 -54.27
C LYS A 152 28.99 -76.56 -53.36
N GLY A 153 28.22 -76.75 -52.29
CA GLY A 153 28.43 -77.79 -51.28
C GLY A 153 29.59 -77.53 -50.32
N PHE A 154 30.46 -76.56 -50.61
CA PHE A 154 31.57 -76.14 -49.76
C PHE A 154 31.81 -74.63 -49.91
N LEU A 155 32.45 -74.03 -48.90
CA LEU A 155 32.86 -72.63 -48.91
C LEU A 155 34.38 -72.57 -48.87
N SER A 156 35.01 -71.92 -49.85
CA SER A 156 36.46 -71.71 -49.82
C SER A 156 36.84 -70.60 -48.85
N ASP A 157 37.97 -70.74 -48.16
CA ASP A 157 38.54 -69.69 -47.30
C ASP A 157 38.62 -68.34 -48.00
N LYS A 158 39.00 -68.33 -49.29
CA LYS A 158 39.09 -67.10 -50.09
C LYS A 158 37.73 -66.41 -50.25
N GLU A 159 36.66 -67.18 -50.42
CA GLU A 159 35.29 -66.66 -50.58
C GLU A 159 34.73 -66.17 -49.25
N PHE A 160 35.06 -66.87 -48.15
CA PHE A 160 34.73 -66.44 -46.80
C PHE A 160 35.38 -65.10 -46.45
N TYR A 161 36.69 -64.94 -46.68
CA TYR A 161 37.38 -63.68 -46.42
C TYR A 161 36.86 -62.53 -47.29
N GLN A 162 36.49 -62.79 -48.55
CA GLN A 162 35.88 -61.77 -49.41
C GLN A 162 34.52 -61.28 -48.89
N MET A 163 33.71 -62.17 -48.30
CA MET A 163 32.44 -61.79 -47.69
C MET A 163 32.64 -60.97 -46.41
N MET A 164 33.60 -61.37 -45.57
CA MET A 164 33.97 -60.61 -44.36
C MET A 164 34.48 -59.21 -44.69
N ASN A 165 35.40 -59.07 -45.65
CA ASN A 165 35.95 -57.76 -46.04
C ASN A 165 34.89 -56.81 -46.60
N LYS A 166 33.97 -57.31 -47.45
CA LYS A 166 32.86 -56.50 -47.99
C LYS A 166 31.94 -55.95 -46.90
N ILE A 167 31.83 -56.66 -45.80
CA ILE A 167 31.02 -56.28 -44.66
C ILE A 167 31.74 -55.26 -43.81
N GLU A 168 33.00 -55.50 -43.48
CA GLU A 168 33.84 -54.52 -42.77
C GLU A 168 33.89 -53.17 -43.51
N GLU A 169 34.06 -53.17 -44.84
CA GLU A 169 34.01 -51.95 -45.66
C GLU A 169 32.66 -51.22 -45.59
N LYS A 170 31.56 -51.98 -45.56
CA LYS A 170 30.20 -51.41 -45.49
C LYS A 170 29.88 -50.86 -44.12
N TYR A 171 30.38 -51.49 -43.05
CA TYR A 171 30.26 -51.02 -41.68
C TYR A 171 31.13 -49.79 -41.40
N ALA A 172 32.32 -49.72 -41.98
CA ALA A 172 33.18 -48.53 -41.90
C ALA A 172 32.50 -47.27 -42.47
N ARG A 173 31.64 -47.40 -43.48
CA ARG A 173 30.90 -46.27 -44.08
C ARG A 173 29.68 -45.80 -43.30
N ILE A 174 29.16 -46.59 -42.36
CA ILE A 174 27.94 -46.26 -41.58
C ILE A 174 28.30 -45.57 -40.26
N ASN A 175 29.54 -45.71 -39.79
CA ASN A 175 30.04 -45.15 -38.53
C ASN A 175 30.80 -43.82 -38.69
N PHE A 176 30.78 -43.20 -39.87
CA PHE A 176 31.24 -41.83 -40.16
C PHE A 176 30.05 -40.99 -40.60
#